data_AF-A0A0G1DHG4-F1
#
_entry.id   AF-A0A0G1DHG4-F1
#
_cell.length_a   1.000
_cell.length_b   1.000
_cell.length_c   1.000
_cell.angle_alpha   90.00
_cell.angle_beta   90.00
_cell.angle_gamma   90.00
#
_symmetry.space_group_name_H-M   'P 1'
#
loop_
_entity.id
_entity.type
_entity.pdbx_description
1 polymer ?
#
loop_
_entity_poly.entity_id
_entity_poly.type
_entity_poly.pdbx_seq_one_letter_code
_entity_poly.pdbx_strand_id
1 'polypeptide(L)'
;MQKLTILLGIVLVILWVLSPSFPVSAQEGSELERLNSLIKEYEDKINSLQSQAGTLSNQIAEFDAKIQLTRLKIDQTREQILLLGGRIDQLEVSLTNLNDAFGTRAAETYKIARMGTPITLLTAPNIGKTVARFHYLKRIQEADRELLSRLQIAQETYEDQREDFVDLEQVLGVQKEELDGQKAAKANLLWATKSDEKKYQQLLSVAKAQLAAFRRFAASQGGATILENQTKCDSWGCYYNQRDSQWGNIGIGGSSYSVAEYGCLITSVSMLASHYGKSLKPSDIAVKSNYFVPDTGYLYHSAEGMPFTLTTASKSILDSELSAGRPVIAGLYSGPDHFIVILRKDGDNYIMHDPFMPDGANRPLTDKYSVSDISTLRLVSFN
;
A
#
# COMPACT_ATOMS: atom_id res chain seq x y z
N MET A 1 -13.10 0.34 2.48
CA MET A 1 -13.06 -1.08 2.07
C MET A 1 -13.72 -1.37 0.71
N GLN A 2 -14.42 -0.42 0.07
CA GLN A 2 -15.00 -0.61 -1.27
C GLN A 2 -14.02 -0.31 -2.43
N LYS A 3 -12.85 0.28 -2.15
CA LYS A 3 -11.84 0.64 -3.17
C LYS A 3 -10.70 -0.39 -3.31
N LEU A 4 -10.52 -1.29 -2.34
CA LEU A 4 -9.43 -2.27 -2.37
C LEU A 4 -9.81 -3.56 -3.11
N THR A 5 -11.11 -3.88 -3.17
CA THR A 5 -11.65 -4.96 -4.01
C THR A 5 -11.81 -4.57 -5.48
N ILE A 6 -11.71 -3.28 -5.81
CA ILE A 6 -11.80 -2.81 -7.20
C ILE A 6 -10.48 -3.03 -7.95
N LEU A 7 -9.32 -3.05 -7.28
CA LEU A 7 -8.03 -3.29 -7.93
C LEU A 7 -7.77 -4.76 -8.31
N LEU A 8 -8.41 -5.73 -7.64
CA LEU A 8 -8.32 -7.14 -8.06
C LEU A 8 -9.22 -7.46 -9.27
N GLY A 9 -10.19 -6.60 -9.59
CA GLY A 9 -11.20 -6.83 -10.63
C GLY A 9 -10.89 -6.22 -12.00
N ILE A 10 -9.89 -5.35 -12.13
CA ILE A 10 -9.64 -4.60 -13.37
C ILE A 10 -8.68 -5.31 -14.33
N VAL A 11 -7.86 -6.25 -13.84
CA VAL A 11 -6.81 -6.91 -14.66
C VAL A 11 -7.37 -7.94 -15.66
N LEU A 12 -8.64 -8.38 -15.52
CA LEU A 12 -9.18 -9.48 -16.34
C LEU A 12 -10.00 -9.07 -17.57
N VAL A 13 -10.22 -7.77 -17.83
CA VAL A 13 -11.22 -7.33 -18.85
C VAL A 13 -10.60 -6.59 -20.06
N ILE A 14 -9.34 -6.17 -20.02
CA ILE A 14 -8.77 -5.29 -21.08
C ILE A 14 -8.24 -6.06 -22.31
N LEU A 15 -8.26 -7.40 -22.32
CA LEU A 15 -7.63 -8.21 -23.38
C LEU A 15 -8.56 -8.64 -24.52
N TRP A 16 -9.79 -8.12 -24.64
CA TRP A 16 -10.76 -8.65 -25.61
C TRP A 16 -11.42 -7.69 -26.59
N VAL A 17 -10.97 -6.43 -26.70
CA VAL A 17 -11.59 -5.52 -27.66
C VAL A 17 -10.53 -4.88 -28.56
N LEU A 18 -10.54 -5.35 -29.82
CA LEU A 18 -9.94 -4.77 -31.03
C LEU A 18 -8.43 -4.97 -31.24
N SER A 19 -8.08 -6.06 -31.94
CA SER A 19 -6.81 -6.16 -32.66
C SER A 19 -7.04 -6.78 -34.03
N PRO A 20 -6.58 -6.17 -35.15
CA PRO A 20 -6.43 -6.89 -36.41
C PRO A 20 -5.28 -7.90 -36.28
N SER A 21 -5.50 -9.10 -36.79
CA SER A 21 -4.62 -10.25 -36.67
C SER A 21 -3.26 -10.01 -37.35
N PHE A 22 -2.23 -9.78 -36.54
CA PHE A 22 -0.85 -10.05 -36.94
C PHE A 22 -0.39 -11.35 -36.27
N PRO A 23 0.34 -12.24 -36.97
CA PRO A 23 0.81 -13.47 -36.39
C PRO A 23 1.93 -13.16 -35.39
N VAL A 24 1.60 -13.14 -34.10
CA VAL A 24 2.56 -13.11 -32.99
C VAL A 24 2.99 -14.54 -32.70
N SER A 25 4.30 -14.74 -32.50
CA SER A 25 4.91 -16.03 -32.16
C SER A 25 4.22 -16.68 -30.96
N ALA A 26 3.84 -17.95 -31.11
CA ALA A 26 3.07 -18.75 -30.16
C ALA A 26 3.81 -19.14 -28.85
N GLN A 27 4.91 -18.45 -28.51
CA GLN A 27 5.72 -18.77 -27.33
C GLN A 27 5.43 -17.84 -26.14
N GLU A 28 4.96 -16.61 -26.38
CA GLU A 28 4.80 -15.55 -25.36
C GLU A 28 3.55 -15.69 -24.48
N GLY A 29 2.45 -16.26 -25.00
CA GLY A 29 1.25 -16.56 -24.19
C GLY A 29 1.49 -17.65 -23.13
N SER A 30 2.43 -18.56 -23.41
CA SER A 30 2.67 -19.75 -22.58
C SER A 30 3.25 -19.45 -21.20
N GLU A 31 4.06 -18.38 -21.07
CA GLU A 31 4.71 -18.04 -19.81
C GLU A 31 3.76 -17.33 -18.84
N LEU A 32 2.95 -16.38 -19.33
CA LEU A 32 1.90 -15.76 -18.52
C LEU A 32 0.85 -16.80 -18.07
N GLU A 33 0.50 -17.75 -18.93
CA GLU A 33 -0.40 -18.87 -18.60
C GLU A 33 0.19 -19.79 -17.51
N ARG A 34 1.50 -20.09 -17.60
CA ARG A 34 2.24 -20.85 -16.59
C ARG A 34 2.25 -20.11 -15.24
N LEU A 35 2.57 -18.82 -15.24
CA LEU A 35 2.60 -17.98 -14.04
C LEU A 35 1.22 -17.90 -13.38
N ASN A 36 0.16 -17.69 -14.17
CA ASN A 36 -1.23 -17.69 -13.68
C ASN A 36 -1.61 -19.02 -13.00
N SER A 37 -1.19 -20.15 -13.58
CA SER A 37 -1.45 -21.47 -13.00
C SER A 37 -0.74 -21.66 -11.66
N LEU A 38 0.53 -21.23 -11.56
CA LEU A 38 1.30 -21.29 -10.32
C LEU A 38 0.75 -20.33 -9.25
N ILE A 39 0.34 -19.12 -9.64
CA ILE A 39 -0.30 -18.15 -8.74
C ILE A 39 -1.54 -18.79 -8.11
N LYS A 40 -2.40 -19.40 -8.92
CA LYS A 40 -3.60 -20.08 -8.43
C LYS A 40 -3.26 -21.24 -7.48
N GLU A 41 -2.27 -22.05 -7.82
CA GLU A 41 -1.81 -23.14 -6.95
C GLU A 41 -1.35 -22.63 -5.57
N TYR A 42 -0.55 -21.56 -5.55
CA TYR A 42 -0.08 -20.98 -4.29
C TYR A 42 -1.19 -20.25 -3.51
N GLU A 43 -2.17 -19.65 -4.19
CA GLU A 43 -3.38 -19.11 -3.56
C GLU A 43 -4.18 -20.21 -2.87
N ASP A 44 -4.41 -21.34 -3.54
CA ASP A 44 -5.07 -22.52 -2.95
C ASP A 44 -4.25 -23.11 -1.79
N LYS A 45 -2.92 -23.14 -1.92
CA LYS A 45 -2.01 -23.62 -0.87
C LYS A 45 -2.08 -22.76 0.39
N ILE A 46 -2.11 -21.43 0.24
CA ILE A 46 -2.24 -20.49 1.36
C ILE A 46 -3.58 -20.71 2.07
N ASN A 47 -4.69 -20.81 1.32
CA ASN A 47 -6.01 -21.09 1.89
C ASN A 47 -6.02 -22.38 2.72
N SER A 48 -5.37 -23.44 2.23
CA SER A 48 -5.22 -24.71 2.95
C SER A 48 -4.38 -24.55 4.22
N LEU A 49 -3.24 -23.86 4.16
CA LEU A 49 -2.35 -23.66 5.30
C LEU A 49 -3.00 -22.81 6.40
N GLN A 50 -3.76 -21.78 6.02
CA GLN A 50 -4.52 -20.93 6.95
C GLN A 50 -5.56 -21.73 7.74
N SER A 51 -6.19 -22.73 7.11
CA SER A 51 -7.14 -23.64 7.79
C SER A 51 -6.46 -24.58 8.81
N GLN A 52 -5.15 -24.78 8.69
CA GLN A 52 -4.34 -25.66 9.56
C GLN A 52 -3.50 -24.86 10.56
N ALA A 53 -3.81 -23.58 10.78
CA ALA A 53 -3.02 -22.68 11.60
C ALA A 53 -2.81 -23.20 13.04
N GLY A 54 -1.68 -22.82 13.65
CA GLY A 54 -1.47 -23.02 15.08
C GLY A 54 -0.09 -23.46 15.51
N THR A 55 0.80 -23.87 14.59
CA THR A 55 2.21 -24.21 14.90
C THR A 55 3.18 -23.25 14.24
N LEU A 56 4.41 -23.17 14.75
CA LEU A 56 5.48 -22.38 14.13
C LEU A 56 5.77 -22.89 12.72
N SER A 57 5.77 -24.21 12.53
CA SER A 57 5.99 -24.83 11.22
C SER A 57 4.93 -24.40 10.20
N ASN A 58 3.65 -24.36 10.60
CA ASN A 58 2.58 -23.94 9.69
C ASN A 58 2.68 -22.45 9.37
N GLN A 59 3.03 -21.61 10.35
CA GLN A 59 3.25 -20.18 10.11
C GLN A 59 4.42 -19.92 9.16
N ILE A 60 5.51 -20.66 9.31
CA ILE A 60 6.67 -20.59 8.40
C ILE A 60 6.26 -21.03 6.99
N ALA A 61 5.52 -22.13 6.86
CA ALA A 61 5.03 -22.62 5.58
C ALA A 61 4.09 -21.60 4.90
N GLU A 62 3.25 -20.91 5.67
CA GLU A 62 2.39 -19.85 5.14
C GLU A 62 3.22 -18.66 4.63
N PHE A 63 4.24 -18.23 5.37
CA PHE A 63 5.16 -17.19 4.88
C PHE A 63 5.90 -17.63 3.62
N ASP A 64 6.37 -18.88 3.57
CA ASP A 64 7.04 -19.40 2.37
C ASP A 64 6.11 -19.40 1.17
N ALA A 65 4.86 -19.84 1.34
CA ALA A 65 3.87 -19.80 0.28
C ALA A 65 3.55 -18.35 -0.18
N LYS A 66 3.37 -17.41 0.76
CA LYS A 66 3.14 -15.98 0.45
C LYS A 66 4.31 -15.32 -0.27
N ILE A 67 5.55 -15.62 0.15
CA ILE A 67 6.77 -15.12 -0.48
C ILE A 67 6.88 -15.62 -1.92
N GLN A 68 6.60 -16.91 -2.16
CA GLN A 68 6.63 -17.45 -3.52
C GLN A 68 5.50 -16.89 -4.38
N LEU A 69 4.28 -16.76 -3.85
CA LEU A 69 3.18 -16.12 -4.54
C LEU A 69 3.54 -14.70 -4.99
N THR A 70 4.11 -13.90 -4.08
CA THR A 70 4.51 -12.52 -4.37
C THR A 70 5.63 -12.46 -5.40
N ARG A 71 6.60 -13.39 -5.37
CA ARG A 71 7.63 -13.52 -6.41
C ARG A 71 7.03 -13.83 -7.78
N LEU A 72 6.09 -14.77 -7.86
CA LEU A 72 5.40 -15.11 -9.09
C LEU A 72 4.60 -13.92 -9.65
N LYS A 73 3.95 -13.14 -8.78
CA LYS A 73 3.26 -11.90 -9.18
C LYS A 73 4.23 -10.83 -9.69
N ILE A 74 5.39 -10.68 -9.06
CA ILE A 74 6.47 -9.80 -9.54
C ILE A 74 6.95 -10.22 -10.93
N ASP A 75 7.18 -11.52 -11.13
CA ASP A 75 7.66 -12.04 -12.42
C ASP A 75 6.57 -11.87 -13.50
N GLN A 76 5.30 -12.06 -13.16
CA GLN A 76 4.16 -11.76 -14.04
C GLN A 76 4.10 -10.29 -14.43
N THR A 77 4.20 -9.37 -13.47
CA THR A 77 4.17 -7.93 -13.73
C THR A 77 5.36 -7.48 -14.57
N ARG A 78 6.56 -8.04 -14.34
CA ARG A 78 7.74 -7.79 -15.18
C ARG A 78 7.55 -8.24 -16.62
N GLU A 79 6.96 -9.41 -16.82
CA GLU A 79 6.66 -9.91 -18.16
C GLU A 79 5.64 -9.01 -18.88
N GLN A 80 4.61 -8.54 -18.15
CA GLN A 80 3.64 -7.58 -18.69
C GLN A 80 4.30 -6.25 -19.10
N ILE A 81 5.21 -5.72 -18.27
CA ILE A 81 5.98 -4.51 -18.56
C ILE A 81 6.86 -4.70 -19.81
N LEU A 82 7.52 -5.86 -19.94
CA LEU A 82 8.34 -6.19 -21.10
C LEU A 82 7.49 -6.19 -22.40
N LEU A 83 6.36 -6.90 -22.38
CA LEU A 83 5.47 -7.01 -23.54
C LEU A 83 4.85 -5.66 -23.91
N LEU A 84 4.42 -4.88 -22.92
CA LEU A 84 3.84 -3.56 -23.14
C LEU A 84 4.89 -2.58 -23.67
N GLY A 85 6.12 -2.60 -23.13
CA GLY A 85 7.24 -1.82 -23.64
C GLY A 85 7.52 -2.09 -25.11
N GLY A 86 7.58 -3.36 -25.52
CA GLY A 86 7.76 -3.73 -26.92
C GLY A 86 6.62 -3.27 -27.84
N ARG A 87 5.38 -3.24 -27.35
CA ARG A 87 4.23 -2.70 -28.10
C ARG A 87 4.29 -1.19 -28.25
N ILE A 88 4.70 -0.47 -27.21
CA ILE A 88 4.92 0.98 -27.22
C ILE A 88 5.98 1.33 -28.27
N ASP A 89 7.10 0.59 -28.30
CA ASP A 89 8.17 0.81 -29.29
C ASP A 89 7.66 0.64 -30.74
N GLN A 90 6.81 -0.37 -30.98
CA GLN A 90 6.19 -0.60 -32.29
C GLN A 90 5.19 0.51 -32.67
N LEU A 91 4.42 1.01 -31.69
CA LEU A 91 3.51 2.13 -31.91
C LEU A 91 4.26 3.42 -32.19
N GLU A 92 5.38 3.68 -31.52
CA GLU A 92 6.22 4.85 -31.76
C GLU A 92 6.77 4.89 -33.19
N VAL A 93 7.25 3.74 -33.69
CA VAL A 93 7.68 3.60 -35.09
C VAL A 93 6.50 3.84 -36.04
N SER A 94 5.33 3.28 -35.72
CA SER A 94 4.11 3.44 -36.54
C SER A 94 3.64 4.89 -36.59
N LEU A 95 3.63 5.58 -35.45
CA LEU A 95 3.29 6.99 -35.33
C LEU A 95 4.24 7.87 -36.11
N THR A 96 5.55 7.60 -36.03
CA THR A 96 6.57 8.31 -36.82
C THR A 96 6.28 8.18 -38.32
N ASN A 97 6.05 6.95 -38.79
CA ASN A 97 5.74 6.69 -40.20
C ASN A 97 4.42 7.35 -40.66
N LEU A 98 3.38 7.32 -39.83
CA LEU A 98 2.09 7.95 -40.12
C LEU A 98 2.21 9.48 -40.17
N ASN A 99 2.96 10.06 -39.24
CA ASN A 99 3.21 11.49 -39.18
C ASN A 99 4.04 11.97 -40.38
N ASP A 100 5.06 11.22 -40.80
CA ASP A 100 5.87 11.53 -41.99
C ASP A 100 5.04 11.44 -43.28
N ALA A 101 4.19 10.40 -43.40
CA ALA A 101 3.27 10.25 -44.52
C ALA A 101 2.27 11.41 -44.58
N PHE A 102 1.71 11.79 -43.44
CA PHE A 102 0.79 12.92 -43.32
C PHE A 102 1.48 14.24 -43.68
N GLY A 103 2.68 14.49 -43.14
CA GLY A 103 3.47 15.69 -43.41
C GLY A 103 3.82 15.84 -44.89
N THR A 104 4.27 14.76 -45.52
CA THR A 104 4.56 14.72 -46.97
C THR A 104 3.31 15.05 -47.78
N ARG A 105 2.17 14.44 -47.44
CA ARG A 105 0.92 14.63 -48.16
C ARG A 105 0.31 16.01 -47.97
N ALA A 106 0.40 16.58 -46.77
CA ALA A 106 0.00 17.94 -46.47
C ALA A 106 0.82 18.96 -47.28
N ALA A 107 2.15 18.76 -47.39
CA ALA A 107 3.03 19.61 -48.18
C ALA A 107 2.70 19.56 -49.67
N GLU A 108 2.49 18.37 -50.25
CA GLU A 108 2.11 18.23 -51.66
C GLU A 108 0.72 18.81 -51.95
N THR A 109 -0.24 18.61 -51.05
CA THR A 109 -1.58 19.21 -51.16
C THR A 109 -1.51 20.73 -51.12
N TYR A 110 -0.68 21.30 -50.26
CA TYR A 110 -0.44 22.74 -50.20
C TYR A 110 0.18 23.29 -51.50
N LYS A 111 1.19 22.61 -52.05
CA LYS A 111 1.80 22.96 -53.34
C LYS A 111 0.77 22.92 -54.46
N ILE A 112 -0.06 21.87 -54.54
CA ILE A 112 -1.13 21.74 -55.53
C ILE A 112 -2.15 22.88 -55.40
N ALA A 113 -2.60 23.17 -54.18
CA ALA A 113 -3.52 24.26 -53.90
C ALA A 113 -2.97 25.64 -54.33
N ARG A 114 -1.64 25.83 -54.24
CA ARG A 114 -0.96 27.06 -54.63
C ARG A 114 -0.61 27.13 -56.13
N MET A 115 -0.44 25.99 -56.80
CA MET A 115 -0.12 25.90 -58.23
C MET A 115 -1.34 25.79 -59.16
N GLY A 116 -2.52 25.41 -58.65
CA GLY A 116 -3.69 25.16 -59.50
C GLY A 116 -5.00 25.57 -58.85
N THR A 117 -5.54 26.71 -59.30
CA THR A 117 -6.86 27.25 -58.93
C THR A 117 -8.02 26.24 -59.05
N PRO A 118 -9.04 26.30 -58.16
CA PRO A 118 -10.32 25.56 -58.28
C PRO A 118 -11.02 25.77 -59.64
N ILE A 119 -10.72 26.88 -60.31
CA ILE A 119 -11.24 27.27 -61.62
C ILE A 119 -10.88 26.25 -62.72
N THR A 120 -9.79 25.47 -62.57
CA THR A 120 -9.38 24.45 -63.57
C THR A 120 -10.28 23.19 -63.59
N LEU A 121 -11.12 22.97 -62.56
CA LEU A 121 -12.20 21.98 -62.59
C LEU A 121 -13.40 22.47 -63.43
N LEU A 122 -13.63 23.78 -63.45
CA LEU A 122 -14.76 24.41 -64.17
C LEU A 122 -14.44 24.70 -65.65
N THR A 123 -13.17 24.72 -66.05
CA THR A 123 -12.73 25.04 -67.42
C THR A 123 -12.28 23.83 -68.25
N ALA A 124 -12.47 22.60 -67.75
CA ALA A 124 -12.08 21.42 -68.50
C ALA A 124 -13.00 21.22 -69.74
N PRO A 125 -12.44 21.04 -70.96
CA PRO A 125 -13.19 21.09 -72.22
C PRO A 125 -14.12 19.90 -72.48
N ASN A 126 -14.23 18.94 -71.56
CA ASN A 126 -15.07 17.74 -71.69
C ASN A 126 -15.60 17.29 -70.31
N ILE A 127 -16.92 17.16 -70.19
CA ILE A 127 -17.65 16.75 -68.97
C ILE A 127 -17.10 15.44 -68.37
N GLY A 128 -16.70 14.48 -69.20
CA GLY A 128 -16.12 13.22 -68.71
C GLY A 128 -14.78 13.39 -67.98
N LYS A 129 -13.95 14.35 -68.40
CA LYS A 129 -12.67 14.65 -67.74
C LYS A 129 -12.87 15.41 -66.43
N THR A 130 -13.92 16.24 -66.33
CA THR A 130 -14.30 16.92 -65.10
C THR A 130 -14.78 15.94 -64.03
N VAL A 131 -15.66 15.01 -64.40
CA VAL A 131 -16.19 13.97 -63.51
C VAL A 131 -15.07 13.07 -62.99
N ALA A 132 -14.14 12.64 -63.86
CA ALA A 132 -12.99 11.86 -63.44
C ALA A 132 -12.12 12.60 -62.41
N ARG A 133 -11.77 13.88 -62.65
CA ARG A 133 -10.99 14.70 -61.72
C ARG A 133 -11.69 14.89 -60.36
N PHE A 134 -13.00 15.06 -60.37
CA PHE A 134 -13.80 15.14 -59.14
C PHE A 134 -13.72 13.84 -58.33
N HIS A 135 -13.88 12.68 -58.97
CA HIS A 135 -13.72 11.39 -58.30
C HIS A 135 -12.30 11.17 -57.74
N TYR A 136 -11.26 11.61 -58.46
CA TYR A 136 -9.89 11.55 -57.96
C TYR A 136 -9.69 12.41 -56.71
N LEU A 137 -10.16 13.66 -56.70
CA LEU A 137 -10.05 14.54 -55.54
C LEU A 137 -10.85 14.02 -54.34
N LYS A 138 -12.04 13.46 -54.59
CA LYS A 138 -12.85 12.83 -53.54
C LYS A 138 -12.10 11.65 -52.91
N ARG A 139 -11.47 10.79 -53.72
CA ARG A 139 -10.69 9.65 -53.24
C ARG A 139 -9.46 10.08 -52.44
N ILE A 140 -8.81 11.17 -52.84
CA ILE A 140 -7.71 11.79 -52.08
C ILE A 140 -8.25 12.26 -50.73
N GLN A 141 -9.32 13.07 -50.71
CA GLN A 141 -9.93 13.56 -49.47
C GLN A 141 -10.33 12.43 -48.51
N GLU A 142 -10.92 11.35 -49.02
CA GLU A 142 -11.27 10.16 -48.23
C GLU A 142 -10.03 9.52 -47.60
N ALA A 143 -8.97 9.30 -48.39
CA ALA A 143 -7.72 8.73 -47.89
C ALA A 143 -6.98 9.65 -46.91
N ASP A 144 -7.14 10.98 -47.01
CA ASP A 144 -6.56 11.94 -46.05
C ASP A 144 -7.29 11.90 -44.70
N ARG A 145 -8.63 11.82 -44.73
CA ARG A 145 -9.45 11.66 -43.52
C ARG A 145 -9.15 10.34 -42.82
N GLU A 146 -8.97 9.27 -43.59
CA GLU A 146 -8.59 7.97 -43.05
C GLU A 146 -7.21 8.00 -42.39
N LEU A 147 -6.22 8.66 -43.01
CA LEU A 147 -4.88 8.80 -42.43
C LEU A 147 -4.91 9.58 -41.11
N LEU A 148 -5.65 10.70 -41.05
CA LEU A 148 -5.85 11.46 -39.81
C LEU A 148 -6.52 10.64 -38.72
N SER A 149 -7.56 9.87 -39.06
CA SER A 149 -8.23 9.00 -38.11
C SER A 149 -7.30 7.91 -37.57
N ARG A 150 -6.47 7.30 -38.44
CA ARG A 150 -5.48 6.30 -38.01
C ARG A 150 -4.40 6.90 -37.11
N LEU A 151 -3.92 8.10 -37.45
CA LEU A 151 -2.95 8.82 -36.62
C LEU A 151 -3.52 9.12 -35.24
N GLN A 152 -4.76 9.62 -35.17
CA GLN A 152 -5.45 9.90 -33.91
C GLN A 152 -5.61 8.63 -33.06
N ILE A 153 -6.14 7.53 -33.64
CA ILE A 153 -6.31 6.26 -32.92
C ILE A 153 -4.97 5.72 -32.42
N ALA A 154 -3.93 5.78 -33.25
CA ALA A 154 -2.59 5.34 -32.86
C ALA A 154 -2.00 6.21 -31.73
N GLN A 155 -2.28 7.52 -31.74
CA GLN A 155 -1.84 8.43 -30.69
C GLN A 155 -2.56 8.15 -29.37
N GLU A 156 -3.89 8.04 -29.41
CA GLU A 156 -4.71 7.67 -28.23
C GLU A 156 -4.24 6.33 -27.66
N THR A 157 -4.06 5.31 -28.50
CA THR A 157 -3.57 3.98 -28.07
C THR A 157 -2.18 4.04 -27.46
N TYR A 158 -1.28 4.88 -28.00
CA TYR A 158 0.06 5.06 -27.45
C TYR A 158 0.02 5.74 -26.08
N GLU A 159 -0.78 6.79 -25.92
CA GLU A 159 -0.97 7.51 -24.66
C GLU A 159 -1.53 6.57 -23.59
N ASP A 160 -2.57 5.80 -23.91
CA ASP A 160 -3.17 4.81 -23.00
C ASP A 160 -2.14 3.75 -22.55
N GLN A 161 -1.37 3.17 -23.50
CA GLN A 161 -0.36 2.16 -23.16
C GLN A 161 0.79 2.72 -22.31
N ARG A 162 1.14 4.00 -22.50
CA ARG A 162 2.15 4.68 -21.68
C ARG A 162 1.66 4.87 -20.25
N GLU A 163 0.37 5.17 -20.05
CA GLU A 163 -0.25 5.25 -18.72
C GLU A 163 -0.23 3.88 -18.05
N ASP A 164 -0.72 2.82 -18.73
CA ASP A 164 -0.70 1.44 -18.23
C ASP A 164 0.72 0.98 -17.82
N PHE A 165 1.74 1.38 -18.58
CA PHE A 165 3.13 1.05 -18.27
C PHE A 165 3.60 1.68 -16.95
N VAL A 166 3.25 2.95 -16.71
CA VAL A 166 3.58 3.66 -15.46
C VAL A 166 2.85 3.02 -14.27
N ASP A 167 1.59 2.64 -14.45
CA ASP A 167 0.81 1.95 -13.43
C ASP A 167 1.41 0.58 -13.07
N LEU A 168 1.86 -0.19 -14.07
CA LEU A 168 2.54 -1.47 -13.82
C LEU A 168 3.87 -1.29 -13.08
N GLU A 169 4.66 -0.27 -13.40
CA GLU A 169 5.90 0.05 -12.66
C GLU A 169 5.61 0.42 -11.20
N GLN A 170 4.52 1.16 -10.95
CA GLN A 170 4.08 1.45 -9.58
C GLN A 170 3.65 0.18 -8.84
N VAL A 171 2.88 -0.69 -9.48
CA VAL A 171 2.47 -1.99 -8.92
C VAL A 171 3.69 -2.84 -8.59
N LEU A 172 4.68 -2.90 -9.49
CA LEU A 172 5.93 -3.63 -9.28
C LEU A 172 6.69 -3.10 -8.06
N GLY A 173 6.71 -1.77 -7.86
CA GLY A 173 7.29 -1.14 -6.67
C GLY A 173 6.63 -1.63 -5.38
N VAL A 174 5.29 -1.57 -5.32
CA VAL A 174 4.51 -2.02 -4.15
C VAL A 174 4.71 -3.52 -3.88
N GLN A 175 4.71 -4.36 -4.93
CA GLN A 175 4.94 -5.80 -4.77
C GLN A 175 6.33 -6.12 -4.20
N LYS A 176 7.37 -5.37 -4.57
CA LYS A 176 8.72 -5.53 -4.01
C LYS A 176 8.78 -5.16 -2.53
N GLU A 177 8.14 -4.06 -2.15
CA GLU A 177 8.04 -3.66 -0.73
C GLU A 177 7.30 -4.70 0.11
N GLU A 178 6.19 -5.25 -0.42
CA GLU A 178 5.44 -6.33 0.22
C GLU A 178 6.31 -7.59 0.38
N LEU A 179 7.05 -7.99 -0.67
CA LEU A 179 7.96 -9.14 -0.63
C LEU A 179 9.02 -8.99 0.46
N ASP A 180 9.62 -7.80 0.59
CA ASP A 180 10.65 -7.56 1.60
C ASP A 180 10.03 -7.49 3.01
N GLY A 181 8.82 -6.95 3.15
CA GLY A 181 8.04 -7.01 4.38
C GLY A 181 7.75 -8.45 4.84
N GLN A 182 7.34 -9.33 3.92
CA GLN A 182 7.09 -10.75 4.22
C GLN A 182 8.36 -11.48 4.66
N LYS A 183 9.49 -11.24 4.00
CA LYS A 183 10.79 -11.81 4.40
C LYS A 183 11.19 -11.36 5.80
N ALA A 184 11.09 -10.05 6.08
CA ALA A 184 11.42 -9.50 7.38
C ALA A 184 10.50 -10.05 8.48
N ALA A 185 9.20 -10.18 8.21
CA ALA A 185 8.25 -10.77 9.15
C ALA A 185 8.59 -12.22 9.49
N LYS A 186 8.92 -13.03 8.47
CA LYS A 186 9.40 -14.41 8.67
C LYS A 186 10.68 -14.44 9.50
N ALA A 187 11.66 -13.58 9.18
CA ALA A 187 12.92 -13.52 9.91
C ALA A 187 12.73 -13.12 11.39
N ASN A 188 11.88 -12.13 11.65
CA ASN A 188 11.55 -11.69 13.01
C ASN A 188 10.83 -12.77 13.81
N LEU A 189 9.90 -13.50 13.20
CA LEU A 189 9.25 -14.65 13.86
C LEU A 189 10.28 -15.71 14.25
N LEU A 190 11.19 -16.07 13.35
CA LEU A 190 12.25 -17.04 13.62
C LEU A 190 13.21 -16.55 14.70
N TRP A 191 13.56 -15.26 14.69
CA TRP A 191 14.42 -14.65 15.70
C TRP A 191 13.77 -14.65 17.08
N ALA A 192 12.51 -14.21 17.18
CA ALA A 192 11.76 -14.14 18.44
C ALA A 192 11.51 -15.53 19.04
N THR A 193 11.22 -16.52 18.19
CA THR A 193 10.97 -17.90 18.63
C THR A 193 12.24 -18.72 18.77
N LYS A 194 13.37 -18.25 18.22
CA LYS A 194 14.62 -19.04 18.07
C LYS A 194 14.36 -20.38 17.39
N SER A 195 13.44 -20.41 16.43
CA SER A 195 12.96 -21.62 15.74
C SER A 195 12.40 -22.70 16.68
N ASP A 196 11.90 -22.32 17.86
CA ASP A 196 11.40 -23.24 18.90
C ASP A 196 9.88 -23.14 19.03
N GLU A 197 9.19 -24.27 18.85
CA GLU A 197 7.72 -24.36 18.91
C GLU A 197 7.18 -23.96 20.29
N LYS A 198 7.86 -24.32 21.38
CA LYS A 198 7.38 -23.98 22.73
C LYS A 198 7.45 -22.48 22.97
N LYS A 199 8.52 -21.82 22.52
CA LYS A 199 8.64 -20.36 22.56
C LYS A 199 7.59 -19.68 21.68
N TYR A 200 7.31 -20.23 20.51
CA TYR A 200 6.21 -19.76 19.66
C TYR A 200 4.87 -19.85 20.37
N GLN A 201 4.53 -21.00 20.97
CA GLN A 201 3.28 -21.15 21.72
C GLN A 201 3.18 -20.20 22.91
N GLN A 202 4.29 -19.97 23.62
CA GLN A 202 4.35 -18.99 24.70
C GLN A 202 4.08 -17.57 24.19
N LEU A 203 4.76 -17.17 23.12
CA LEU A 203 4.59 -15.87 22.49
C LEU A 203 3.15 -15.67 21.99
N LEU A 204 2.58 -16.66 21.31
CA LEU A 204 1.21 -16.65 20.80
C LEU A 204 0.19 -16.55 21.93
N SER A 205 0.41 -17.27 23.03
CA SER A 205 -0.44 -17.21 24.22
C SER A 205 -0.44 -15.80 24.84
N VAL A 206 0.74 -15.19 24.99
CA VAL A 206 0.88 -13.80 25.48
C VAL A 206 0.19 -12.81 24.54
N ALA A 207 0.39 -12.96 23.23
CA ALA A 207 -0.21 -12.10 22.22
C ALA A 207 -1.75 -12.17 22.25
N LYS A 208 -2.31 -13.39 22.30
CA LYS A 208 -3.77 -13.61 22.42
C LYS A 208 -4.33 -13.06 23.73
N ALA A 209 -3.61 -13.20 24.84
CA ALA A 209 -4.03 -12.66 26.13
C ALA A 209 -4.09 -11.13 26.11
N GLN A 210 -3.10 -10.47 25.51
CA GLN A 210 -3.07 -9.01 25.36
C GLN A 210 -4.18 -8.52 24.43
N LEU A 211 -4.42 -9.19 23.31
CA LEU A 211 -5.56 -8.90 22.45
C LEU A 211 -6.89 -8.96 23.20
N ALA A 212 -7.14 -10.06 23.91
CA ALA A 212 -8.36 -10.18 24.71
C ALA A 212 -8.48 -9.05 25.75
N ALA A 213 -7.36 -8.63 26.33
CA ALA A 213 -7.30 -7.53 27.28
C ALA A 213 -7.66 -6.18 26.65
N PHE A 214 -7.05 -5.83 25.52
CA PHE A 214 -7.34 -4.59 24.79
C PHE A 214 -8.80 -4.53 24.34
N ARG A 215 -9.34 -5.65 23.86
CA ARG A 215 -10.76 -5.73 23.47
C ARG A 215 -11.70 -5.51 24.64
N ARG A 216 -11.43 -6.14 25.79
CA ARG A 216 -12.23 -5.92 27.01
C ARG A 216 -12.14 -4.47 27.48
N PHE A 217 -10.94 -3.90 27.44
CA PHE A 217 -10.74 -2.49 27.76
C PHE A 217 -11.57 -1.61 26.83
N ALA A 218 -11.42 -1.71 25.51
CA ALA A 218 -12.19 -0.92 24.55
C ALA A 218 -13.71 -1.08 24.74
N ALA A 219 -14.20 -2.31 24.96
CA ALA A 219 -15.61 -2.56 25.25
C ALA A 219 -16.07 -1.89 26.55
N SER A 220 -15.27 -1.94 27.62
CA SER A 220 -15.57 -1.27 28.89
C SER A 220 -15.65 0.26 28.77
N GLN A 221 -15.02 0.83 27.74
CA GLN A 221 -15.04 2.25 27.43
C GLN A 221 -16.17 2.66 26.48
N GLY A 222 -17.11 1.76 26.16
CA GLY A 222 -18.20 2.01 25.21
C GLY A 222 -17.86 1.72 23.76
N GLY A 223 -16.73 1.02 23.50
CA GLY A 223 -16.25 0.68 22.18
C GLY A 223 -15.22 1.66 21.61
N ALA A 224 -14.70 1.34 20.43
CA ALA A 224 -13.62 2.08 19.77
C ALA A 224 -14.14 2.94 18.61
N THR A 225 -15.23 3.70 18.82
CA THR A 225 -15.78 4.58 17.78
C THR A 225 -14.75 5.60 17.32
N ILE A 226 -14.63 5.76 15.99
CA ILE A 226 -13.71 6.72 15.39
C ILE A 226 -14.03 8.15 15.84
N LEU A 227 -12.98 8.92 16.12
CA LEU A 227 -13.02 10.30 16.53
C LEU A 227 -12.37 11.18 15.46
N GLU A 228 -12.87 12.40 15.29
CA GLU A 228 -12.29 13.37 14.38
C GLU A 228 -11.37 14.34 15.13
N ASN A 229 -10.33 14.82 14.44
CA ASN A 229 -9.47 15.94 14.88
C ASN A 229 -8.93 15.81 16.31
N GLN A 230 -8.44 14.64 16.71
CA GLN A 230 -7.90 14.42 18.06
C GLN A 230 -6.42 14.82 18.14
N THR A 231 -5.69 14.78 17.03
CA THR A 231 -4.28 15.15 16.97
C THR A 231 -4.05 16.60 17.39
N LYS A 232 -3.16 16.80 18.38
CA LYS A 232 -2.82 18.12 18.93
C LYS A 232 -1.31 18.19 19.12
N CYS A 233 -0.65 19.23 18.62
CA CYS A 233 0.79 19.40 18.78
C CYS A 233 1.11 20.70 19.50
N ASP A 234 2.08 20.64 20.41
CA ASP A 234 2.60 21.78 21.15
C ASP A 234 4.14 21.68 21.27
N SER A 235 4.75 22.46 22.17
CA SER A 235 6.19 22.46 22.39
C SER A 235 6.74 21.16 23.00
N TRP A 236 5.90 20.33 23.61
CA TRP A 236 6.29 19.01 24.13
C TRP A 236 6.36 17.97 23.00
N GLY A 237 5.48 18.08 22.01
CA GLY A 237 5.36 17.14 20.90
C GLY A 237 3.91 17.03 20.44
N CYS A 238 3.60 16.03 19.63
CA CYS A 238 2.24 15.73 19.21
C CYS A 238 1.60 14.67 20.10
N TYR A 239 0.43 14.98 20.63
CA TYR A 239 -0.54 14.02 21.12
C TYR A 239 -1.25 13.34 19.95
N TYR A 240 -1.36 12.02 20.04
CA TYR A 240 -2.09 11.19 19.10
C TYR A 240 -3.12 10.34 19.84
N ASN A 241 -4.29 10.17 19.22
CA ASN A 241 -5.34 9.30 19.72
C ASN A 241 -5.49 8.10 18.78
N GLN A 242 -5.49 6.87 19.31
CA GLN A 242 -5.57 5.65 18.51
C GLN A 242 -6.88 5.54 17.71
N ARG A 243 -7.95 6.21 18.16
CA ARG A 243 -9.27 6.26 17.50
C ARG A 243 -9.41 7.41 16.50
N ASP A 244 -8.38 8.24 16.31
CA ASP A 244 -8.42 9.35 15.35
C ASP A 244 -8.69 8.82 13.93
N SER A 245 -9.55 9.51 13.17
CA SER A 245 -9.99 9.13 11.82
C SER A 245 -8.86 8.97 10.82
N GLN A 246 -7.71 9.62 11.07
CA GLN A 246 -6.52 9.51 10.24
C GLN A 246 -5.94 8.09 10.18
N TRP A 247 -6.10 7.28 11.23
CA TRP A 247 -5.53 5.92 11.29
C TRP A 247 -6.36 4.89 12.02
N GLY A 248 -7.42 5.28 12.74
CA GLY A 248 -8.18 4.37 13.60
C GLY A 248 -8.76 3.17 12.87
N ASN A 249 -9.06 3.32 11.57
CA ASN A 249 -9.56 2.23 10.71
C ASN A 249 -8.45 1.36 10.06
N ILE A 250 -7.18 1.70 10.26
CA ILE A 250 -6.05 0.94 9.70
C ILE A 250 -5.92 -0.38 10.48
N GLY A 251 -5.72 -1.48 9.76
CA GLY A 251 -5.41 -2.78 10.35
C GLY A 251 -3.99 -2.82 10.92
N ILE A 252 -3.81 -3.44 12.09
CA ILE A 252 -2.52 -3.50 12.77
C ILE A 252 -1.76 -4.79 12.42
N GLY A 253 -0.56 -4.65 11.87
CA GLY A 253 0.35 -5.76 11.62
C GLY A 253 -0.18 -6.85 10.68
N GLY A 254 -1.10 -6.51 9.77
CA GLY A 254 -1.77 -7.48 8.90
C GLY A 254 -2.84 -8.34 9.58
N SER A 255 -3.18 -8.05 10.84
CA SER A 255 -4.28 -8.71 11.55
C SER A 255 -5.64 -8.09 11.22
N SER A 256 -6.72 -8.73 11.68
CA SER A 256 -8.10 -8.22 11.55
C SER A 256 -8.44 -7.07 12.51
N TYR A 257 -7.47 -6.64 13.31
CA TYR A 257 -7.65 -5.68 14.39
C TYR A 257 -7.29 -4.27 13.95
N SER A 258 -8.08 -3.28 14.38
CA SER A 258 -7.87 -1.88 14.01
C SER A 258 -6.98 -1.13 15.02
N VAL A 259 -6.33 -0.05 14.58
CA VAL A 259 -5.61 0.87 15.50
C VAL A 259 -6.57 1.44 16.55
N ALA A 260 -7.82 1.72 16.21
CA ALA A 260 -8.82 2.22 17.16
C ALA A 260 -9.03 1.26 18.33
N GLU A 261 -9.05 -0.04 18.08
CA GLU A 261 -9.32 -1.05 19.11
C GLU A 261 -8.05 -1.52 19.86
N TYR A 262 -6.88 -1.55 19.20
CA TYR A 262 -5.67 -2.22 19.74
C TYR A 262 -4.39 -1.36 19.69
N GLY A 263 -4.49 -0.13 19.21
CA GLY A 263 -3.34 0.72 18.89
C GLY A 263 -2.73 1.50 20.06
N CYS A 264 -3.12 1.24 21.32
CA CYS A 264 -2.68 2.05 22.47
C CYS A 264 -1.15 2.10 22.61
N LEU A 265 -0.47 0.96 22.42
CA LEU A 265 1.00 0.90 22.52
C LEU A 265 1.69 1.64 21.37
N ILE A 266 1.31 1.38 20.12
CA ILE A 266 1.94 2.04 18.96
C ILE A 266 1.67 3.54 18.94
N THR A 267 0.49 3.96 19.43
CA THR A 267 0.14 5.38 19.57
C THR A 267 0.97 6.04 20.66
N SER A 268 1.18 5.34 21.78
CA SER A 268 2.07 5.81 22.85
C SER A 268 3.52 5.93 22.38
N VAL A 269 4.03 4.97 21.61
CA VAL A 269 5.35 5.05 20.98
C VAL A 269 5.45 6.25 20.04
N SER A 270 4.40 6.49 19.23
CA SER A 270 4.36 7.63 18.30
C SER A 270 4.39 8.98 19.03
N MET A 271 3.70 9.10 20.16
CA MET A 271 3.76 10.31 21.00
C MET A 271 5.17 10.55 21.55
N LEU A 272 5.84 9.50 22.05
CA LEU A 272 7.24 9.61 22.49
C LEU A 272 8.18 9.94 21.32
N ALA A 273 7.96 9.37 20.14
CA ALA A 273 8.75 9.67 18.95
C ALA A 273 8.67 11.16 18.61
N SER A 274 7.45 11.70 18.61
CA SER A 274 7.23 13.13 18.37
C SER A 274 7.88 14.01 19.44
N HIS A 275 7.81 13.62 20.71
CA HIS A 275 8.48 14.32 21.81
C HIS A 275 10.00 14.41 21.61
N TYR A 276 10.62 13.34 21.10
CA TYR A 276 12.05 13.31 20.77
C TYR A 276 12.36 13.85 19.35
N GLY A 277 11.44 14.59 18.73
CA GLY A 277 11.66 15.24 17.44
C GLY A 277 11.69 14.29 16.23
N LYS A 278 11.21 13.05 16.38
CA LYS A 278 11.10 12.06 15.30
C LYS A 278 9.69 12.10 14.70
N SER A 279 9.61 11.97 13.38
CA SER A 279 8.32 11.83 12.68
C SER A 279 7.97 10.35 12.55
N LEU A 280 7.15 9.84 13.46
CA LEU A 280 6.63 8.48 13.42
C LEU A 280 5.18 8.48 13.91
N LYS A 281 4.24 8.30 12.99
CA LYS A 281 2.80 8.29 13.27
C LYS A 281 2.30 6.88 13.58
N PRO A 282 1.13 6.73 14.23
CA PRO A 282 0.54 5.42 14.48
C PRO A 282 0.35 4.59 13.20
N SER A 283 -0.02 5.23 12.08
CA SER A 283 -0.14 4.59 10.77
C SER A 283 1.17 3.96 10.28
N ASP A 284 2.29 4.64 10.50
CA ASP A 284 3.60 4.23 9.98
C ASP A 284 4.08 2.94 10.65
N ILE A 285 3.70 2.75 11.92
CA ILE A 285 3.96 1.51 12.67
C ILE A 285 2.93 0.45 12.29
N ALA A 286 1.63 0.80 12.25
CA ALA A 286 0.53 -0.16 12.07
C ALA A 286 0.65 -0.99 10.78
N VAL A 287 1.10 -0.39 9.68
CA VAL A 287 1.18 -1.06 8.37
C VAL A 287 2.38 -2.01 8.22
N LYS A 288 3.31 -2.03 9.19
CA LYS A 288 4.53 -2.84 9.11
C LYS A 288 4.32 -4.21 9.77
N SER A 289 3.80 -5.17 9.01
CA SER A 289 3.51 -6.53 9.49
C SER A 289 4.70 -7.20 10.21
N ASN A 290 5.93 -6.93 9.76
CA ASN A 290 7.15 -7.46 10.35
C ASN A 290 7.44 -6.96 11.78
N TYR A 291 6.77 -5.91 12.24
CA TYR A 291 6.88 -5.41 13.61
C TYR A 291 5.99 -6.16 14.61
N PHE A 292 5.10 -7.03 14.13
CA PHE A 292 4.11 -7.70 14.94
C PHE A 292 4.24 -9.22 14.87
N VAL A 293 3.81 -9.87 15.94
CA VAL A 293 3.57 -11.31 15.92
C VAL A 293 2.44 -11.59 14.94
N PRO A 294 2.63 -12.51 13.97
CA PRO A 294 1.65 -12.81 12.94
C PRO A 294 0.25 -13.04 13.51
N ASP A 295 -0.76 -12.51 12.82
CA ASP A 295 -2.19 -12.67 13.11
C ASP A 295 -2.68 -12.14 14.47
N THR A 296 -1.83 -11.44 15.23
CA THR A 296 -2.17 -11.04 16.60
C THR A 296 -2.08 -9.55 16.89
N GLY A 297 -1.48 -8.72 16.02
CA GLY A 297 -1.28 -7.30 16.32
C GLY A 297 -0.39 -7.01 17.53
N TYR A 298 0.26 -8.03 18.10
CA TYR A 298 1.17 -7.89 19.24
C TYR A 298 2.51 -7.36 18.76
N LEU A 299 2.89 -6.16 19.21
CA LEU A 299 4.13 -5.50 18.80
C LEU A 299 5.34 -6.17 19.44
N TYR A 300 6.34 -6.52 18.63
CA TYR A 300 7.63 -6.98 19.13
C TYR A 300 8.35 -5.87 19.92
N HIS A 301 9.15 -6.26 20.91
CA HIS A 301 10.03 -5.33 21.62
C HIS A 301 11.17 -4.78 20.74
N SER A 302 11.52 -5.52 19.69
CA SER A 302 12.45 -5.10 18.64
C SER A 302 12.19 -5.94 17.40
N ALA A 303 12.38 -5.35 16.22
CA ALA A 303 12.25 -6.05 14.95
C ALA A 303 13.23 -5.44 13.93
N GLU A 304 13.63 -6.21 12.92
CA GLU A 304 14.44 -5.70 11.82
C GLU A 304 13.76 -4.49 11.14
N GLY A 305 14.50 -3.41 10.96
CA GLY A 305 14.01 -2.16 10.38
C GLY A 305 13.09 -1.34 11.29
N MET A 306 12.85 -1.74 12.54
CA MET A 306 12.09 -0.95 13.51
C MET A 306 12.94 0.22 14.02
N PRO A 307 12.47 1.48 13.93
CA PRO A 307 13.26 2.66 14.31
C PRO A 307 13.32 2.89 15.84
N PHE A 308 12.80 1.95 16.62
CA PHE A 308 12.77 2.00 18.07
C PHE A 308 12.93 0.61 18.68
N THR A 309 13.28 0.59 19.96
CA THR A 309 13.26 -0.62 20.80
C THR A 309 12.45 -0.34 22.06
N LEU A 310 11.76 -1.36 22.54
CA LEU A 310 11.00 -1.34 23.79
C LEU A 310 11.70 -2.16 24.85
N THR A 311 11.83 -1.61 26.05
CA THR A 311 12.30 -2.35 27.23
C THR A 311 11.22 -2.35 28.29
N THR A 312 10.93 -3.53 28.84
CA THR A 312 10.05 -3.67 30.01
C THR A 312 10.79 -3.20 31.26
N ALA A 313 10.16 -2.32 32.04
CA ALA A 313 10.72 -1.85 33.30
C ALA A 313 9.70 -1.94 34.45
N SER A 314 10.23 -1.97 35.68
CA SER A 314 9.43 -1.94 36.91
C SER A 314 8.80 -0.57 37.12
N LYS A 315 7.58 -0.51 37.63
CA LYS A 315 6.95 0.74 38.07
C LYS A 315 7.80 1.54 39.06
N SER A 316 8.66 0.88 39.83
CA SER A 316 9.50 1.51 40.84
C SER A 316 10.44 2.59 40.29
N ILE A 317 10.73 2.59 38.98
CA ILE A 317 11.60 3.60 38.36
C ILE A 317 10.83 4.81 37.80
N LEU A 318 9.50 4.83 37.91
CA LEU A 318 8.65 5.87 37.32
C LEU A 318 9.11 7.28 37.73
N ASP A 319 9.24 7.53 39.03
CA ASP A 319 9.62 8.85 39.54
C ASP A 319 11.04 9.25 39.13
N SER A 320 11.98 8.30 39.07
CA SER A 320 13.35 8.59 38.62
C SER A 320 13.43 8.92 37.13
N GLU A 321 12.60 8.28 36.29
CA GLU A 321 12.54 8.59 34.85
C GLU A 321 11.95 9.99 34.63
N LEU A 322 10.81 10.29 35.26
CA LEU A 322 10.15 11.58 35.13
C LEU A 322 10.99 12.74 35.68
N SER A 323 11.68 12.53 36.81
CA SER A 323 12.59 13.53 37.39
C SER A 323 13.78 13.84 36.48
N ALA A 324 14.15 12.90 35.61
CA ALA A 324 15.18 13.08 34.60
C ALA A 324 14.62 13.63 33.28
N GLY A 325 13.36 14.07 33.25
CA GLY A 325 12.70 14.61 32.06
C GLY A 325 12.37 13.56 31.00
N ARG A 326 12.35 12.27 31.35
CA ARG A 326 12.07 11.19 30.41
C ARG A 326 10.64 10.69 30.58
N PRO A 327 9.71 10.99 29.65
CA PRO A 327 8.38 10.42 29.69
C PRO A 327 8.43 8.91 29.47
N VAL A 328 7.50 8.19 30.10
CA VAL A 328 7.45 6.72 30.05
C VAL A 328 6.08 6.24 29.61
N ILE A 329 6.03 5.07 28.96
CA ILE A 329 4.76 4.42 28.67
C ILE A 329 4.39 3.54 29.86
N ALA A 330 3.25 3.79 30.49
CA ALA A 330 2.72 2.96 31.57
C ALA A 330 1.71 1.95 31.03
N GLY A 331 1.92 0.67 31.36
CA GLY A 331 0.94 -0.39 31.17
C GLY A 331 0.03 -0.48 32.39
N LEU A 332 -1.28 -0.42 32.13
CA LEU A 332 -2.32 -0.45 33.16
C LEU A 332 -2.90 -1.84 33.34
N TYR A 333 -3.34 -2.13 34.57
CA TYR A 333 -3.96 -3.38 34.99
C TYR A 333 -3.10 -4.62 34.70
N SER A 334 -3.72 -5.81 34.66
CA SER A 334 -3.03 -7.09 34.54
C SER A 334 -3.06 -7.62 33.11
N GLY A 335 -2.04 -7.32 32.30
CA GLY A 335 -2.03 -7.79 30.91
C GLY A 335 -1.00 -7.18 29.97
N PRO A 336 -0.52 -5.94 30.20
CA PRO A 336 -1.37 -4.78 30.53
C PRO A 336 -2.56 -4.67 29.55
N ASP A 337 -3.68 -4.13 30.03
CA ASP A 337 -4.95 -4.01 29.27
C ASP A 337 -5.02 -2.68 28.49
N HIS A 338 -4.22 -1.69 28.87
CA HIS A 338 -4.12 -0.40 28.20
C HIS A 338 -2.73 0.19 28.39
N PHE A 339 -2.28 0.99 27.42
CA PHE A 339 -1.03 1.74 27.51
C PHE A 339 -1.32 3.24 27.41
N ILE A 340 -0.71 3.99 28.33
CA ILE A 340 -0.74 5.46 28.35
C ILE A 340 0.69 6.00 28.44
N VAL A 341 0.89 7.27 28.11
CA VAL A 341 2.16 7.96 28.35
C VAL A 341 2.04 8.77 29.62
N ILE A 342 2.96 8.61 30.56
CA ILE A 342 3.14 9.51 31.69
C ILE A 342 4.25 10.50 31.33
N LEU A 343 3.90 11.78 31.31
CA LEU A 343 4.76 12.85 30.80
C LEU A 343 5.69 13.38 31.88
N ARG A 344 5.11 13.63 33.05
CA ARG A 344 5.75 14.31 34.18
C ARG A 344 4.93 14.12 35.45
N LYS A 345 5.50 14.56 36.56
CA LYS A 345 4.85 14.63 37.87
C LYS A 345 4.74 16.10 38.30
N ASP A 346 3.51 16.57 38.51
CA ASP A 346 3.18 17.93 38.94
C ASP A 346 2.67 17.85 40.40
N GLY A 347 3.57 18.07 41.36
CA GLY A 347 3.30 17.82 42.79
C GLY A 347 3.12 16.33 43.08
N ASP A 348 1.94 15.96 43.59
CA ASP A 348 1.58 14.55 43.83
C ASP A 348 0.86 13.90 42.63
N ASN A 349 0.54 14.67 41.59
CA ASN A 349 -0.21 14.21 40.44
C ASN A 349 0.71 13.82 39.28
N TYR A 350 0.39 12.74 38.58
CA TYR A 350 1.02 12.40 37.31
C TYR A 350 0.20 12.98 36.17
N ILE A 351 0.85 13.60 35.19
CA ILE A 351 0.20 14.08 33.98
C ILE A 351 0.41 13.08 32.86
N MET A 352 -0.66 12.72 32.16
CA MET A 352 -0.69 11.68 31.14
C MET A 352 -1.18 12.16 29.77
N HIS A 353 -0.82 11.38 28.76
CA HIS A 353 -1.51 11.30 27.49
C HIS A 353 -2.14 9.91 27.40
N ASP A 354 -3.46 9.88 27.31
CA ASP A 354 -4.21 8.65 27.08
C ASP A 354 -4.56 8.54 25.59
N PRO A 355 -4.07 7.51 24.87
CA PRO A 355 -4.33 7.36 23.45
C PRO A 355 -5.77 6.92 23.13
N PHE A 356 -6.60 6.55 24.10
CA PHE A 356 -7.97 6.07 23.88
C PHE A 356 -9.04 7.10 24.26
N MET A 357 -8.81 7.89 25.32
CA MET A 357 -9.77 8.91 25.78
C MET A 357 -9.96 10.01 24.73
N PRO A 358 -11.21 10.42 24.42
CA PRO A 358 -11.43 11.67 23.69
C PRO A 358 -10.75 12.83 24.43
N ASP A 359 -9.99 13.65 23.70
CA ASP A 359 -9.19 14.74 24.28
C ASP A 359 -8.30 14.30 25.46
N GLY A 360 -7.65 13.13 25.33
CA GLY A 360 -6.80 12.52 26.35
C GLY A 360 -5.43 13.16 26.55
N ALA A 361 -5.16 14.32 25.94
CA ALA A 361 -3.92 15.07 26.09
C ALA A 361 -3.86 15.82 27.44
N ASN A 362 -2.67 15.87 28.05
CA ASN A 362 -2.34 16.63 29.26
C ASN A 362 -3.34 16.48 30.42
N ARG A 363 -3.81 15.24 30.68
CA ARG A 363 -4.77 14.95 31.75
C ARG A 363 -4.07 14.51 33.04
N PRO A 364 -4.53 14.91 34.24
CA PRO A 364 -4.17 14.21 35.46
C PRO A 364 -4.50 12.71 35.34
N LEU A 365 -3.60 11.84 35.80
CA LEU A 365 -3.83 10.39 35.83
C LEU A 365 -5.14 10.06 36.57
N THR A 366 -5.38 10.79 37.67
CA THR A 366 -6.55 10.67 38.54
C THR A 366 -7.88 11.03 37.90
N ASP A 367 -7.89 11.62 36.70
CA ASP A 367 -9.12 11.83 35.95
C ASP A 367 -9.81 10.50 35.61
N LYS A 368 -9.03 9.40 35.54
CA LYS A 368 -9.54 8.08 35.16
C LYS A 368 -8.88 6.89 35.84
N TYR A 369 -7.62 7.01 36.21
CA TYR A 369 -6.80 5.92 36.71
C TYR A 369 -6.15 6.26 38.05
N SER A 370 -5.74 5.23 38.77
CA SER A 370 -4.93 5.33 39.98
C SER A 370 -3.48 4.96 39.70
N VAL A 371 -2.56 5.45 40.52
CA VAL A 371 -1.15 5.00 40.46
C VAL A 371 -1.07 3.49 40.64
N SER A 372 -1.91 2.89 41.50
CA SER A 372 -2.00 1.43 41.71
C SER A 372 -2.36 0.64 40.45
N ASP A 373 -3.02 1.24 39.47
CA ASP A 373 -3.37 0.55 38.22
C ASP A 373 -2.15 0.32 37.33
N ILE A 374 -1.06 1.08 37.50
CA ILE A 374 0.18 0.86 36.75
C ILE A 374 0.80 -0.46 37.20
N SER A 375 0.98 -1.41 36.28
CA SER A 375 1.60 -2.71 36.53
C SER A 375 3.01 -2.84 35.97
N THR A 376 3.31 -2.14 34.88
CA THR A 376 4.59 -2.21 34.18
C THR A 376 4.87 -0.93 33.42
N LEU A 377 6.14 -0.66 33.12
CA LEU A 377 6.55 0.43 32.24
C LEU A 377 7.11 -0.14 30.93
N ARG A 378 7.01 0.64 29.86
CA ARG A 378 7.81 0.49 28.64
C ARG A 378 8.66 1.73 28.47
N LEU A 379 9.96 1.52 28.39
CA LEU A 379 10.93 2.53 27.97
C LEU A 379 11.15 2.37 26.47
N VAL A 380 11.19 3.49 25.75
CA VAL A 380 11.40 3.51 24.31
C VAL A 380 12.75 4.16 24.02
N SER A 381 13.58 3.47 23.25
CA SER A 381 14.81 4.06 22.68
C SER A 381 14.64 4.16 21.17
N PHE A 382 14.82 5.36 20.62
CA PHE A 382 14.81 5.59 19.18
C PHE A 382 16.23 5.50 18.63
N ASN A 383 16.38 4.94 17.42
CA ASN A 383 17.65 4.84 16.72
C ASN A 383 18.07 6.15 16.05
#